data_AF-A0A3D1DI28-F1
#
_entry.id   AF-A0A3D1DI28-F1
#
_cell.length_a   1.000
_cell.length_b   1.000
_cell.length_c   1.000
_cell.angle_alpha   90.00
_cell.angle_beta   90.00
_cell.angle_gamma   90.00
#
_symmetry.space_group_name_H-M   'P 1'
#
loop_
_entity.id
_entity.type
_entity.pdbx_description
1 polymer ?
#
loop_
_entity_poly.entity_id
_entity_poly.type
_entity_poly.pdbx_seq_one_letter_code
_entity_poly.pdbx_strand_id
1 'polypeptide(L)'
;MAKSTARRRRITPEDLQQFISVADPQVSPDGSRILLTRSHVGEKNQSVSNLWIVEADGSVRPFSSGDNDSHGRWSPDGSRVGFTSSRDKRRPQIYVLEASGGEARAL
;
A
#
# COMPACT_ATOMS: atom_id res chain seq x y z
N MET A 1 -27.55 19.81 3.22
CA MET A 1 -26.50 18.83 3.56
C MET A 1 -27.15 17.72 4.39
N ALA A 2 -27.28 16.51 3.85
CA ALA A 2 -27.93 15.40 4.56
C ALA A 2 -26.93 14.74 5.52
N LYS A 3 -27.21 14.77 6.83
CA LYS A 3 -26.46 13.99 7.82
C LYS A 3 -26.76 12.51 7.60
N SER A 4 -25.73 11.71 7.34
CA SER A 4 -25.84 10.25 7.32
C SER A 4 -26.31 9.77 8.69
N THR A 5 -27.55 9.30 8.77
CA THR A 5 -28.10 8.59 9.93
C THR A 5 -27.72 7.11 9.85
N ALA A 6 -26.41 6.82 9.92
CA ALA A 6 -25.98 5.44 10.10
C ALA A 6 -26.48 4.95 11.47
N ARG A 7 -27.34 3.93 11.45
CA ARG A 7 -27.91 3.32 12.67
C ARG A 7 -26.77 2.68 13.45
N ARG A 8 -26.53 3.14 14.69
CA ARG A 8 -25.51 2.56 15.57
C ARG A 8 -25.85 1.07 15.80
N ARG A 9 -24.92 0.19 15.42
CA ARG A 9 -24.97 -1.24 15.70
C ARG A 9 -23.71 -1.67 16.46
N ARG A 10 -23.75 -2.86 17.05
CA ARG A 10 -22.56 -3.46 17.69
C ARG A 10 -21.49 -3.76 16.63
N ILE A 11 -20.23 -3.72 17.05
CA ILE A 11 -19.11 -4.19 16.24
C ILE A 11 -19.26 -5.71 16.07
N THR A 12 -19.03 -6.20 14.85
CA THR A 12 -19.01 -7.61 14.50
C THR A 12 -17.64 -7.99 13.90
N PRO A 13 -17.29 -9.28 13.80
CA PRO A 13 -16.03 -9.70 13.17
C PRO A 13 -15.86 -9.17 11.73
N GLU A 14 -16.96 -8.98 10.99
CA GLU A 14 -16.95 -8.46 9.62
C GLU A 14 -16.45 -7.02 9.54
N ASP A 15 -16.58 -6.24 10.63
CA ASP A 15 -16.02 -4.89 10.70
C ASP A 15 -14.49 -4.90 10.65
N LEU A 16 -13.85 -6.01 11.05
CA LEU A 16 -12.40 -6.14 10.94
C LEU A 16 -11.90 -6.10 9.49
N GLN A 17 -12.72 -6.58 8.55
CA GLN A 17 -12.40 -6.55 7.12
C GLN A 17 -12.52 -5.13 6.54
N GLN A 18 -13.15 -4.20 7.25
CA GLN A 18 -13.28 -2.80 6.84
C GLN A 18 -12.11 -1.95 7.35
N PHE A 19 -11.32 -2.44 8.31
CA PHE A 19 -10.15 -1.70 8.79
C PHE A 19 -9.04 -1.70 7.77
N ILE A 20 -8.49 -0.50 7.59
CA ILE A 20 -7.30 -0.26 6.80
C ILE A 20 -6.22 0.18 7.78
N SER A 21 -5.12 -0.56 7.81
CA SER A 21 -3.90 -0.12 8.48
C SER A 21 -3.00 0.59 7.46
N VAL A 22 -2.34 1.67 7.89
CA VAL A 22 -1.32 2.37 7.12
C VAL A 22 -0.03 2.42 7.92
N ALA A 23 1.10 2.17 7.29
CA ALA A 23 2.39 2.09 7.95
C ALA A 23 3.54 2.50 7.01
N ASP A 24 4.71 2.73 7.62
CA ASP A 24 5.99 2.97 6.93
C ASP A 24 5.94 4.07 5.85
N PRO A 25 5.54 5.31 6.20
CA PRO A 25 5.50 6.40 5.23
C PRO A 25 6.92 6.82 4.82
N GLN A 26 7.13 7.03 3.53
CA GLN A 26 8.39 7.51 2.95
C GLN A 26 8.13 8.65 1.97
N VAL A 27 8.70 9.81 2.25
CA VAL A 27 8.63 10.98 1.35
C VAL A 27 9.58 10.75 0.17
N SER A 28 9.13 11.07 -1.05
CA SER A 28 9.99 11.03 -2.24
C SER A 28 11.12 12.07 -2.14
N PRO A 29 12.27 11.87 -2.81
CA PRO A 29 13.40 12.81 -2.72
C PRO A 29 13.07 14.25 -3.10
N ASP A 30 12.14 14.44 -4.05
CA ASP A 30 11.63 15.75 -4.49
C ASP A 30 10.50 16.31 -3.60
N GLY A 31 10.05 15.56 -2.60
CA GLY A 31 8.98 15.95 -1.68
C GLY A 31 7.57 15.91 -2.26
N SER A 32 7.40 15.50 -3.53
CA SER A 32 6.11 15.57 -4.23
C SER A 32 5.13 14.44 -3.85
N ARG A 33 5.64 13.32 -3.31
CA ARG A 33 4.89 12.09 -3.08
C ARG A 33 5.23 11.46 -1.74
N ILE A 34 4.24 10.75 -1.17
CA ILE A 34 4.44 9.89 0.01
C ILE A 34 4.10 8.46 -0.40
N LEU A 35 5.08 7.57 -0.30
CA LEU A 35 4.89 6.13 -0.41
C LEU A 35 4.48 5.59 0.96
N LEU A 36 3.51 4.68 1.01
CA LEU A 36 3.08 4.03 2.24
C LEU A 36 2.71 2.57 2.01
N THR A 37 2.78 1.77 3.07
CA THR A 37 2.20 0.42 3.08
C THR A 37 0.77 0.51 3.58
N ARG A 38 -0.18 -0.01 2.81
CA ARG A 38 -1.58 -0.17 3.21
C ARG A 38 -1.86 -1.65 3.40
N SER A 39 -2.53 -2.00 4.50
CA SER A 39 -2.90 -3.38 4.80
C SER A 39 -4.37 -3.51 5.21
N HIS A 40 -4.98 -4.64 4.88
CA HIS A 40 -6.33 -5.00 5.29
C HIS A 40 -6.46 -6.52 5.43
N VAL A 41 -7.58 -6.95 6.03
CA VAL A 41 -7.95 -8.37 6.04
C VAL A 41 -8.63 -8.69 4.72
N GLY A 42 -8.12 -9.70 3.99
CA GLY A 42 -8.70 -10.20 2.75
C GLY A 42 -9.83 -11.20 2.96
N GLU A 43 -10.49 -11.60 1.88
CA GLU A 43 -11.68 -12.47 1.91
C GLU A 43 -11.46 -13.85 2.54
N LYS A 44 -10.22 -14.36 2.53
CA LYS A 44 -9.84 -15.65 3.14
C LYS A 44 -9.24 -15.47 4.53
N ASN A 45 -9.52 -14.34 5.20
CA ASN A 45 -8.94 -13.93 6.49
C ASN A 45 -7.41 -13.83 6.51
N GLN A 46 -6.78 -13.65 5.35
CA GLN A 46 -5.36 -13.39 5.22
C GLN A 46 -5.07 -11.90 5.35
N SER A 47 -3.91 -11.54 5.89
CA SER A 47 -3.41 -10.16 5.76
C SER A 47 -3.00 -9.92 4.32
N VAL A 48 -3.47 -8.81 3.74
CA VAL A 48 -3.06 -8.34 2.42
C VAL A 48 -2.39 -6.99 2.61
N SER A 49 -1.20 -6.80 2.01
CA SER A 49 -0.51 -5.50 2.02
C SER A 49 -0.02 -5.11 0.63
N ASN A 50 -0.14 -3.82 0.32
CA ASN A 50 0.31 -3.22 -0.92
C ASN A 50 0.95 -1.86 -0.65
N LEU A 51 1.76 -1.40 -1.60
CA LEU A 51 2.27 -0.05 -1.61
C LEU A 51 1.29 0.89 -2.29
N TRP A 52 1.16 2.08 -1.72
CA TRP A 52 0.29 3.15 -2.20
C TRP A 52 1.08 4.46 -2.25
N ILE A 53 0.68 5.34 -3.14
CA ILE A 53 1.21 6.71 -3.24
C ILE A 53 0.12 7.69 -2.85
N VAL A 54 0.49 8.66 -2.02
CA VAL A 54 -0.22 9.92 -1.81
C VAL A 54 0.51 11.00 -2.60
N GLU A 55 -0.21 11.68 -3.49
CA GLU A 55 0.30 12.81 -4.24
C GLU A 55 0.12 14.11 -3.43
N ALA A 56 0.81 15.20 -3.80
CA ALA A 56 0.74 16.48 -3.09
C ALA A 56 -0.66 17.10 -3.03
N ASP A 57 -1.54 16.76 -3.97
CA ASP A 57 -2.95 17.19 -3.98
C ASP A 57 -3.85 16.38 -3.03
N GLY A 58 -3.27 15.40 -2.33
CA GLY A 58 -3.97 14.49 -1.42
C GLY A 58 -4.63 13.30 -2.11
N SER A 59 -4.50 13.15 -3.43
CA SER A 59 -4.97 11.96 -4.13
C SER A 59 -4.16 10.72 -3.71
N VAL A 60 -4.85 9.59 -3.59
CA VAL A 60 -4.27 8.34 -3.08
C VAL A 60 -4.54 7.24 -4.10
N ARG A 61 -3.48 6.56 -4.55
CA ARG A 61 -3.57 5.51 -5.58
C ARG A 61 -2.70 4.30 -5.26
N PRO A 62 -3.10 3.09 -5.70
CA PRO A 62 -2.22 1.93 -5.60
C PRO A 62 -0.96 2.17 -6.43
N PHE A 63 0.17 1.71 -5.90
CA PHE A 63 1.46 1.78 -6.56
C PHE A 63 1.95 0.38 -6.94
N SER A 64 1.70 -0.61 -6.09
CA SER A 64 2.03 -2.02 -6.38
C SER A 64 0.77 -2.90 -6.38
N SER A 65 0.88 -4.07 -7.02
CA SER A 65 -0.23 -4.99 -7.27
C SER A 65 -0.01 -6.43 -6.75
N GLY A 66 1.10 -6.70 -6.05
CA GLY A 66 1.41 -8.05 -5.57
C GLY A 66 0.75 -8.37 -4.24
N ASP A 67 0.84 -9.62 -3.79
CA ASP A 67 0.40 -9.98 -2.45
C ASP A 67 1.56 -9.83 -1.45
N ASN A 68 1.31 -9.14 -0.35
CA ASN A 68 2.27 -8.88 0.74
C ASN A 68 3.47 -8.03 0.32
N ASP A 69 3.21 -6.92 -0.39
CA ASP A 69 4.22 -5.90 -0.68
C ASP A 69 4.39 -4.98 0.54
N SER A 70 5.64 -4.67 0.92
CA SER A 70 5.97 -3.82 2.08
C SER A 70 7.40 -3.25 2.01
N HIS A 71 7.76 -2.38 2.96
CA HIS A 71 9.11 -1.81 3.13
C HIS A 71 9.63 -1.06 1.90
N GLY A 72 8.77 -0.29 1.24
CA GLY A 72 9.12 0.45 0.04
C GLY A 72 10.11 1.58 0.31
N ARG A 73 11.15 1.74 -0.51
CA ARG A 73 12.17 2.79 -0.38
C ARG A 73 12.45 3.41 -1.74
N TRP A 74 12.39 4.74 -1.80
CA TRP A 74 12.77 5.50 -2.99
C TRP A 74 14.25 5.33 -3.30
N SER A 75 14.59 5.26 -4.58
CA SER A 75 15.95 5.49 -5.02
C SER A 75 16.36 6.94 -4.76
N PRO A 76 17.66 7.26 -4.59
CA PRO A 76 18.10 8.63 -4.30
C PRO A 76 17.69 9.67 -5.35
N ASP A 77 17.58 9.26 -6.61
CA ASP A 77 17.12 10.08 -7.74
C ASP A 77 15.59 10.11 -7.88
N GLY A 78 14.84 9.38 -7.05
CA GLY A 78 13.38 9.31 -7.07
C GLY A 78 12.78 8.58 -8.27
N SER A 79 13.61 7.99 -9.14
CA SER A 79 13.17 7.32 -10.37
C SER A 79 12.53 5.95 -10.12
N ARG A 80 12.87 5.30 -9.00
CA ARG A 80 12.48 3.92 -8.69
C ARG A 80 12.14 3.75 -7.22
N VAL A 81 11.44 2.66 -6.92
CA VAL A 81 11.16 2.20 -5.56
C VAL A 81 11.57 0.73 -5.45
N GLY A 82 12.44 0.43 -4.49
CA GLY A 82 12.73 -0.94 -4.07
C GLY A 82 11.79 -1.36 -2.93
N PHE A 83 11.36 -2.61 -2.90
CA PHE A 83 10.44 -3.10 -1.86
C PHE A 83 10.53 -4.62 -1.69
N THR A 84 10.00 -5.14 -0.57
CA THR A 84 9.89 -6.58 -0.34
C THR A 84 8.54 -7.12 -0.78
N SER A 85 8.52 -8.27 -1.45
CA SER A 85 7.30 -8.90 -1.96
C SER A 85 7.40 -10.42 -1.94
N SER A 86 6.28 -11.09 -1.68
CA SER A 86 6.15 -12.56 -1.71
C SER A 86 5.33 -13.05 -2.92
N ARG A 87 5.17 -12.22 -3.96
CA ARG A 87 4.28 -12.51 -5.10
C ARG A 87 4.63 -13.77 -5.90
N ASP A 88 5.91 -14.07 -6.10
CA ASP A 88 6.33 -15.21 -6.93
C ASP A 88 6.76 -16.44 -6.11
N LYS A 89 7.03 -16.28 -4.81
CA LYS A 89 7.57 -17.33 -3.94
C LYS A 89 7.06 -17.18 -2.51
N ARG A 90 7.04 -18.29 -1.76
CA ARG A 90 6.72 -18.27 -0.31
C ARG A 90 7.67 -17.44 0.57
N ARG A 91 8.85 -17.05 0.05
CA ARG A 91 9.82 -16.23 0.79
C ARG A 91 9.88 -14.83 0.17
N PRO A 92 9.84 -13.77 0.99
CA PRO A 92 9.99 -12.41 0.48
C PRO A 92 11.29 -12.24 -0.31
N GLN A 93 11.20 -11.62 -1.48
CA GLN A 93 12.35 -11.16 -2.28
C GLN A 93 12.29 -9.65 -2.48
N ILE A 94 13.38 -9.07 -2.94
CA ILE A 94 13.42 -7.64 -3.29
C ILE A 94 12.91 -7.48 -4.72
N TYR A 95 12.02 -6.52 -4.90
CA TYR A 95 11.50 -6.09 -6.19
C TYR A 95 11.79 -4.61 -6.37
N VAL A 96 11.80 -4.18 -7.64
CA VAL A 96 11.89 -2.77 -8.03
C VAL A 96 10.74 -2.43 -8.95
N LEU A 97 10.15 -1.25 -8.74
CA LEU A 97 9.16 -0.64 -9.61
C LEU A 97 9.62 0.76 -10.01
N GLU A 98 9.38 1.15 -11.26
CA GLU A 98 9.59 2.52 -11.72
C GLU A 98 8.60 3.47 -11.03
N ALA A 99 9.04 4.68 -10.70
CA ALA A 99 8.24 5.67 -10.00
C ALA A 99 7.05 6.18 -10.83
N SER A 100 7.13 6.06 -12.15
CA SER A 100 6.03 6.31 -13.10
C SER A 100 4.97 5.20 -13.10
N GLY A 101 5.23 4.09 -12.39
CA GLY A 101 4.41 2.88 -12.40
C GLY A 101 4.89 1.84 -13.41
N GLY A 102 4.09 0.80 -13.62
CA GLY A 102 4.40 -0.31 -14.52
C GLY A 102 4.40 -1.65 -13.79
N GLU A 103 5.14 -2.61 -14.32
CA GLU A 103 5.31 -3.93 -13.69
C GLU A 103 6.56 -3.96 -12.81
N ALA A 104 6.41 -4.53 -11.61
CA ALA A 104 7.53 -4.72 -10.72
C ALA A 104 8.37 -5.90 -11.20
N ARG A 105 9.69 -5.75 -11.13
CA ARG A 105 10.66 -6.80 -11.47
C ARG A 105 11.41 -7.25 -10.23
N ALA A 106 11.65 -8.56 -10.12
CA ALA A 106 12.54 -9.09 -9.09
C ALA A 106 13.97 -8.56 -9.32
N LEU A 107 14.68 -8.30 -8.23
CA LEU A 107 16.12 -8.04 -8.23
C LEU A 107 16.92 -9.33 -8.01
#